data_AF-A0A6A4AVD0-F1
#
_entry.id   AF-A0A6A4AVD0-F1
#
_cell.length_a   1.000
_cell.length_b   1.000
_cell.length_c   1.000
_cell.angle_alpha   90.00
_cell.angle_beta   90.00
_cell.angle_gamma   90.00
#
_symmetry.space_group_name_H-M   'P 1'
#
loop_
_entity.id
_entity.type
_entity.pdbx_description
1 polymer ?
#
loop_
_entity_poly.entity_id
_entity_poly.type
_entity_poly.pdbx_seq_one_letter_code
_entity_poly.pdbx_strand_id
1 'polypeptide(L)'
;MHLKTRTTGNKFVGIDALEKGGLLRLMNHSCNAAARFHEVQTGDKLTVVAVTVRDVFPGEEMTVSYGSKLWFLCRCGWWGCQHRDLQHLAN
;
A
#
# COMPACT_ATOMS: atom_id res chain seq x y z
N MET A 1 0.68 -7.14 4.85
CA MET A 1 1.07 -5.82 5.42
C MET A 1 1.41 -5.99 6.89
N HIS A 2 2.53 -5.44 7.38
CA HIS A 2 2.85 -5.45 8.82
C HIS A 2 2.26 -4.24 9.53
N LEU A 3 1.59 -4.48 10.66
CA LEU A 3 1.05 -3.43 11.52
C LEU A 3 2.13 -2.94 12.48
N LYS A 4 2.14 -1.64 12.74
CA LYS A 4 3.01 -0.99 13.73
C LYS A 4 2.46 -1.19 15.14
N THR A 5 1.14 -1.15 15.29
CA THR A 5 0.47 -1.39 16.57
C THR A 5 0.65 -2.84 16.97
N ARG A 6 1.10 -3.05 18.21
CA ARG A 6 1.30 -4.38 18.77
C ARG A 6 0.00 -4.90 19.39
N THR A 7 -0.14 -6.22 19.42
CA THR A 7 -1.23 -6.85 20.17
C THR A 7 -1.05 -6.65 21.68
N THR A 8 -2.08 -6.93 22.47
CA THR A 8 -2.02 -6.94 23.95
C THR A 8 -0.94 -7.89 24.48
N GLY A 9 -0.64 -8.96 23.74
CA GLY A 9 0.47 -9.88 24.03
C GLY A 9 1.84 -9.43 23.49
N ASN A 10 2.01 -8.16 23.12
CA ASN A 10 3.23 -7.56 22.60
C ASN A 10 3.78 -8.17 21.30
N LYS A 11 2.91 -8.80 20.49
CA LYS A 11 3.29 -9.41 19.21
C LYS A 11 3.05 -8.44 18.05
N PHE A 12 3.92 -8.50 17.05
CA PHE A 12 3.63 -7.93 15.74
C PHE A 12 2.73 -8.89 14.96
N VAL A 13 1.81 -8.32 14.19
CA VAL A 13 0.90 -9.06 13.33
C VAL A 13 0.88 -8.43 11.94
N GLY A 14 0.48 -9.22 10.95
CA GLY A 14 0.25 -8.74 9.61
C GLY A 14 -1.13 -9.13 9.10
N ILE A 15 -1.63 -8.34 8.14
CA ILE A 15 -2.85 -8.64 7.40
C ILE A 15 -2.46 -9.35 6.11
N ASP A 16 -3.07 -10.51 5.89
CA ASP A 16 -3.08 -11.25 4.63
C ASP A 16 -4.48 -11.17 4.03
N ALA A 17 -4.55 -10.73 2.77
CA ALA A 17 -5.79 -10.57 2.01
C ALA A 17 -5.78 -11.40 0.72
N LEU A 18 -4.93 -12.43 0.62
CA LEU A 18 -4.82 -13.28 -0.56
C LEU A 18 -6.17 -13.95 -0.88
N GLU A 19 -6.76 -14.66 0.08
CA GLU A 19 -7.99 -15.43 -0.13
C GLU A 19 -9.26 -14.65 0.24
N LYS A 20 -9.16 -13.72 1.21
CA LYS A 20 -10.31 -12.96 1.74
C LYS A 20 -9.91 -11.52 2.00
N GLY A 21 -10.69 -10.57 1.48
CA GLY A 21 -10.47 -9.14 1.69
C GLY A 21 -11.46 -8.27 0.94
N GLY A 22 -11.40 -6.96 1.16
CA GLY A 22 -12.14 -5.97 0.38
C GLY A 22 -11.38 -5.50 -0.86
N LEU A 23 -11.92 -4.49 -1.56
CA LEU A 23 -11.33 -3.93 -2.79
C LEU A 23 -9.90 -3.37 -2.61
N LEU A 24 -9.51 -3.00 -1.38
CA LEU A 24 -8.15 -2.53 -1.07
C LEU A 24 -7.06 -3.52 -1.52
N ARG A 25 -7.36 -4.83 -1.58
CA ARG A 25 -6.39 -5.86 -2.02
C ARG A 25 -5.97 -5.71 -3.49
N LEU A 26 -6.71 -4.94 -4.29
CA LEU A 26 -6.44 -4.72 -5.71
C LEU A 26 -5.60 -3.46 -5.98
N MET A 27 -5.36 -2.61 -4.97
CA MET A 27 -4.63 -1.36 -5.17
C MET A 27 -3.16 -1.65 -5.47
N ASN A 28 -2.66 -1.19 -6.62
CA ASN A 28 -1.26 -1.35 -6.97
C ASN A 28 -0.35 -0.37 -6.24
N HIS A 29 0.95 -0.68 -6.25
CA HIS A 29 1.97 0.23 -5.77
C HIS A 29 2.29 1.34 -6.77
N SER A 30 2.34 2.58 -6.30
CA SER A 30 3.02 3.68 -7.01
C SER A 30 3.97 4.44 -6.08
N CYS A 31 5.09 4.91 -6.62
CA CYS A 31 5.99 5.84 -5.92
C CYS A 31 5.36 7.22 -5.74
N ASN A 32 4.41 7.60 -6.62
CA ASN A 32 3.55 8.79 -6.47
C ASN A 32 2.10 8.37 -6.21
N ALA A 33 1.91 7.59 -5.14
CA ALA A 33 0.63 7.01 -4.80
C ALA A 33 -0.45 8.06 -4.53
N ALA A 34 -1.68 7.74 -4.94
CA ALA A 34 -2.88 8.52 -4.61
C ALA A 34 -3.24 8.40 -3.12
N ALA A 35 -2.95 7.25 -2.51
CA ALA A 35 -3.31 6.95 -1.13
C ALA A 35 -2.14 6.38 -0.30
N ARG A 36 -2.30 6.39 1.02
CA ARG A 36 -1.44 5.71 1.98
C ARG A 36 -2.28 4.85 2.92
N PHE A 37 -1.66 3.81 3.46
CA PHE A 37 -2.29 2.98 4.47
C PHE A 37 -2.19 3.62 5.85
N HIS A 38 -3.31 3.63 6.58
CA HIS A 38 -3.41 4.13 7.94
C HIS A 38 -4.04 3.07 8.83
N GLU A 39 -3.40 2.83 9.96
CA GLU A 39 -3.98 2.08 11.07
C GLU A 39 -4.97 2.97 11.81
N VAL A 40 -6.22 2.51 11.91
CA VAL A 40 -7.31 3.19 12.60
C VAL A 40 -7.86 2.25 13.66
N GLN A 41 -7.77 2.69 14.91
CA GLN A 41 -8.31 1.98 16.06
C GLN A 41 -9.72 2.47 16.35
N THR A 42 -10.69 1.56 16.36
CA THR A 42 -12.08 1.81 16.75
C THR A 42 -12.43 0.86 17.89
N GLY A 43 -12.42 1.36 19.13
CA GLY A 43 -12.59 0.53 20.32
C GLY A 43 -11.42 -0.45 20.48
N ASP A 44 -11.72 -1.74 20.51
CA ASP A 44 -10.75 -2.84 20.57
C ASP A 44 -10.31 -3.35 19.19
N LYS A 45 -10.92 -2.84 18.10
CA LYS A 45 -10.62 -3.26 16.72
C LYS A 45 -9.62 -2.32 16.05
N LEU A 46 -8.50 -2.88 15.63
CA LEU A 46 -7.56 -2.23 14.73
C LEU A 46 -7.93 -2.57 13.29
N THR A 47 -8.06 -1.55 12.44
CA THR A 47 -8.32 -1.69 11.01
C THR A 47 -7.29 -0.93 10.20
N VAL A 48 -7.08 -1.35 8.95
CA VAL A 48 -6.28 -0.59 8.00
C VAL A 48 -7.16 -0.04 6.91
N VAL A 49 -7.06 1.26 6.68
CA VAL A 49 -7.75 1.97 5.60
C VAL A 49 -6.74 2.60 4.65
N ALA A 50 -7.13 2.80 3.40
CA ALA A 50 -6.38 3.61 2.44
C ALA A 50 -6.96 5.02 2.43
N VAL A 51 -6.14 6.02 2.75
CA VAL A 51 -6.53 7.44 2.79
C VAL A 51 -5.84 8.17 1.66
N THR A 52 -6.60 8.94 0.89
CA THR A 52 -6.04 9.77 -0.19
C THR A 52 -5.11 10.85 0.39
N VAL A 53 -3.98 11.09 -0.27
CA VAL A 53 -2.95 12.06 0.15
C VAL A 53 -2.72 13.17 -0.88
N ARG A 54 -3.49 13.15 -1.96
CA ARG A 54 -3.57 14.16 -3.01
C ARG A 54 -4.92 14.04 -3.71
N ASP A 55 -5.23 15.02 -4.55
CA ASP A 55 -6.40 14.96 -5.42
C ASP A 55 -6.33 13.74 -6.34
N VAL A 56 -7.51 13.14 -6.57
CA VAL A 56 -7.70 11.98 -7.44
C VAL A 56 -8.77 12.34 -8.45
N PHE A 57 -8.45 12.19 -9.73
CA PHE A 57 -9.38 12.52 -10.81
C PHE A 57 -10.23 11.30 -11.20
N PRO A 58 -11.46 11.51 -11.72
CA PRO A 58 -12.27 10.42 -12.26
C PRO A 58 -11.52 9.61 -13.33
N GLY A 59 -11.55 8.29 -13.20
CA GLY A 59 -10.84 7.37 -14.10
C GLY A 59 -9.35 7.15 -13.75
N GLU A 60 -8.80 7.85 -12.76
CA GLU A 60 -7.45 7.60 -12.28
C GLU A 60 -7.37 6.28 -11.50
N GLU A 61 -6.31 5.50 -11.73
CA GLU A 61 -6.06 4.30 -10.94
C GLU A 61 -5.74 4.66 -9.48
N MET A 62 -6.48 4.06 -8.57
CA MET A 62 -6.23 4.19 -7.14
C MET A 62 -5.01 3.37 -6.71
N THR A 63 -3.89 4.06 -6.50
CA THR A 63 -2.60 3.46 -6.09
C THR A 63 -2.25 3.79 -4.64
N VAL A 64 -1.44 2.93 -4.02
CA VAL A 64 -0.97 3.07 -2.65
C VAL A 64 0.56 2.93 -2.55
N SER A 65 1.18 3.52 -1.54
CA SER A 65 2.61 3.29 -1.28
C SER A 65 2.82 2.01 -0.46
N TYR A 66 3.60 1.06 -0.98
CA TYR A 66 4.07 -0.12 -0.26
C TYR A 66 5.39 0.15 0.50
N GLY A 67 5.91 1.38 0.42
CA GLY A 67 7.21 1.76 0.93
C GLY A 67 8.35 1.47 -0.06
N SER A 68 9.59 1.65 0.41
CA SER A 68 10.79 1.53 -0.44
C SER A 68 11.35 0.10 -0.53
N LYS A 69 10.91 -0.81 0.34
CA LYS A 69 11.39 -2.19 0.37
C LYS A 69 10.42 -3.09 -0.40
N LEU A 70 10.57 -3.11 -1.73
CA LEU A 70 9.76 -3.94 -2.61
C LEU A 70 10.49 -5.23 -2.96
N TRP A 71 9.75 -6.33 -2.94
CA TRP A 71 10.15 -7.64 -3.47
C TRP A 71 9.96 -7.78 -4.99
N PHE A 72 9.50 -6.74 -5.67
CA PHE A 72 9.31 -6.69 -7.12
C PHE A 72 9.79 -5.35 -7.69
N LEU A 73 9.97 -5.32 -9.00
CA LEU A 73 10.29 -4.12 -9.74
C LEU A 73 9.05 -3.20 -9.86
N CYS A 74 9.02 -2.06 -9.16
CA CYS A 74 8.01 -1.03 -9.37
C CYS A 74 7.99 -0.51 -10.83
N ARG A 75 6.83 -0.63 -11.49
CA ARG A 75 6.57 -0.14 -12.86
C ARG A 75 5.55 1.00 -12.89
N CYS A 76 5.58 1.88 -11.90
CA CYS A 76 4.56 2.93 -11.77
C CYS A 76 4.67 4.09 -12.78
N GLY A 77 5.71 4.11 -13.63
CA GLY A 77 5.91 5.14 -14.66
C GLY A 77 6.26 6.55 -14.14
N TRP A 78 6.25 6.79 -12.83
CA TRP A 78 6.56 8.11 -12.28
C TRP A 78 8.05 8.46 -12.43
N TRP A 79 8.35 9.71 -12.79
CA TRP A 79 9.72 10.20 -13.00
C TRP A 79 10.60 10.14 -11.75
N GLY A 80 9.99 10.14 -10.56
CA GLY A 80 10.68 9.97 -9.27
C GLY A 80 10.64 8.53 -8.74
N CYS A 81 10.29 7.54 -9.57
CA CYS A 81 10.21 6.15 -9.14
C CYS A 81 11.56 5.64 -8.64
N GLN A 82 11.56 4.91 -7.52
CA GLN A 82 12.76 4.29 -6.96
C GLN A 82 13.43 3.28 -7.91
N HIS A 83 12.69 2.74 -8.88
CA HIS A 83 13.19 1.84 -9.92
C HIS A 83 13.11 2.44 -11.32
N ARG A 84 13.08 3.78 -11.45
CA ARG A 84 12.95 4.50 -12.74
C ARG A 84 13.78 3.89 -13.86
N ASP A 85 15.08 3.70 -13.60
CA ASP A 85 16.05 3.33 -14.63
C ASP A 85 16.00 1.83 -14.96
N LEU A 86 15.14 1.06 -14.29
CA LEU A 86 15.00 -0.38 -14.44
C LEU A 86 13.64 -0.79 -15.03
N GLN A 87 12.66 0.12 -15.13
CA GLN A 87 11.27 -0.21 -15.53
C GLN A 87 11.13 -0.77 -16.97
N HIS A 88 12.18 -0.68 -17.78
CA HIS A 88 12.23 -1.20 -19.15
C HIS A 88 12.63 -2.68 -19.24
N LEU A 89 13.18 -3.26 -18.17
CA LEU A 89 13.61 -4.66 -18.14
C LEU A 89 12.38 -5.58 -18.21
N ALA A 90 12.52 -6.74 -18.86
CA ALA A 90 11.50 -7.81 -18.80
C ALA A 90 11.39 -8.38 -17.36
N ASN A 91 10.28 -9.05 -17.06
CA ASN A 91 10.10 -9.77 -15.79
C ASN A 91 10.92 -11.06 -15.76
#